data_AF-A0A2N1QM99-F1
#
_entry.id   AF-A0A2N1QM99-F1
#
_cell.length_a   1.000
_cell.length_b   1.000
_cell.length_c   1.000
_cell.angle_alpha   90.00
_cell.angle_beta   90.00
_cell.angle_gamma   90.00
#
_symmetry.space_group_name_H-M   'P 1'
#
loop_
_entity.id
_entity.type
_entity.pdbx_description
1 polymer ?
#
loop_
_entity_poly.entity_id
_entity_poly.type
_entity_poly.pdbx_seq_one_letter_code
_entity_poly.pdbx_strand_id
1 'polypeptide(L)' 'MLMPSRVKYRKPFRRPLKGKAKGGNYVAFGEYGLQTLDCAWITARQIEATRVAISRKMKKGGKIWIRIFP' A
#
# COMPACT_ATOMS: atom_id res chain seq x y z
N MET A 1 -10.24 8.58 -0.67
CA MET A 1 -8.81 8.56 -1.07
C MET A 1 -7.98 8.74 0.19
N LEU A 2 -6.97 7.89 0.41
CA LEU A 2 -6.13 7.94 1.60
C LEU A 2 -5.22 9.17 1.55
N MET A 3 -5.26 10.00 2.58
CA MET A 3 -4.42 11.19 2.75
C MET A 3 -4.29 11.49 4.25
N PRO A 4 -3.13 11.95 4.74
CA PRO A 4 -2.99 12.39 6.13
C PRO A 4 -3.90 13.59 6.41
N SER A 5 -4.54 13.60 7.58
CA SER A 5 -5.46 14.67 8.00
C SER A 5 -4.76 16.02 8.20
N ARG A 6 -3.51 16.00 8.65
CA ARG A 6 -2.67 17.19 8.85
C ARG A 6 -1.24 16.88 8.44
N VAL A 7 -0.63 17.79 7.68
CA VAL A 7 0.79 17.74 7.30
C VAL A 7 1.51 19.00 7.78
N LYS A 8 2.73 18.85 8.30
CA LYS A 8 3.57 19.98 8.73
C LYS A 8 4.04 20.82 7.54
N TYR A 9 4.38 20.16 6.43
CA TYR A 9 4.85 20.81 5.20
C TYR A 9 4.03 20.33 4.00
N ARG A 10 3.55 21.26 3.17
CA ARG A 10 2.70 20.95 2.01
C ARG A 10 3.48 20.51 0.77
N LYS A 11 4.76 20.88 0.67
CA LYS A 11 5.62 20.60 -0.49
C LYS A 11 6.88 19.83 -0.05
N PRO A 12 6.87 18.49 -0.09
CA PRO A 12 8.03 17.68 0.21
C PRO A 12 8.98 17.56 -0.99
N PHE A 13 10.28 17.38 -0.72
CA PHE A 13 11.24 17.00 -1.75
C PHE A 13 11.04 15.56 -2.19
N ARG A 14 11.18 15.28 -3.49
CA ARG A 14 11.14 13.92 -4.02
C ARG A 14 12.49 13.25 -3.80
N ARG A 15 12.52 12.18 -3.00
CA ARG A 15 13.73 11.36 -2.80
C ARG A 15 13.82 10.27 -3.87
N PRO A 16 15.01 9.78 -4.25
CA PRO A 16 15.14 8.64 -5.14
C PRO A 16 14.75 7.34 -4.43
N LEU A 17 14.12 6.41 -5.16
CA LEU A 17 13.88 5.05 -4.68
C LEU A 17 15.19 4.27 -4.86
N LYS A 18 15.82 3.86 -3.76
CA LYS A 18 17.08 3.08 -3.78
C LYS A 18 17.07 2.04 -2.67
N GLY A 19 17.71 0.91 -2.92
CA GLY A 19 17.96 -0.14 -1.93
C GLY A 19 16.79 -1.10 -1.74
N LYS A 20 16.89 -1.91 -0.67
CA LYS A 20 15.88 -2.91 -0.28
C LYS A 20 14.87 -2.32 0.71
N ALA A 21 13.72 -2.95 0.83
CA ALA A 21 12.73 -2.59 1.85
C ALA A 21 13.35 -2.70 3.26
N LYS A 22 13.15 -1.66 4.08
CA LYS A 22 13.63 -1.64 5.48
C LYS A 22 12.86 -2.62 6.38
N GLY A 23 11.61 -2.93 6.04
CA GLY A 23 10.74 -3.83 6.80
C GLY A 23 9.40 -4.04 6.11
N GLY A 24 8.52 -4.84 6.73
CA GLY A 24 7.22 -5.20 6.16
C GLY A 24 7.28 -6.25 5.05
N ASN A 25 8.40 -6.97 4.94
CA ASN A 25 8.71 -8.01 3.96
C ASN A 25 8.28 -9.43 4.39
N TYR A 26 7.37 -9.55 5.35
CA TYR A 26 6.80 -10.81 5.83
C TYR A 26 5.29 -10.65 5.94
N VAL A 27 4.51 -11.73 6.07
CA VAL A 27 3.06 -11.64 6.29
C VAL A 27 2.79 -11.49 7.78
N ALA A 28 2.27 -10.34 8.20
CA ALA A 28 1.95 -10.08 9.62
C ALA A 28 0.50 -10.43 9.99
N PHE A 29 -0.41 -10.38 9.01
CA PHE A 29 -1.84 -10.62 9.21
C PHE A 29 -2.36 -11.50 8.09
N GLY A 30 -3.27 -12.40 8.44
CA GLY A 30 -3.83 -13.37 7.49
C GLY A 30 -2.84 -14.46 7.09
N GLU A 31 -3.24 -15.26 6.12
CA GLU A 31 -2.48 -16.43 5.65
C GLU A 31 -1.68 -16.12 4.37
N TYR A 32 -2.16 -15.16 3.57
CA TYR A 32 -1.59 -14.82 2.27
C TYR A 32 -1.21 -13.34 2.20
N GLY A 33 -0.14 -13.04 1.45
CA GLY A 33 0.34 -11.68 1.24
C GLY A 33 0.80 -11.46 -0.20
N LEU A 34 0.83 -10.18 -0.60
CA LEU A 34 1.34 -9.74 -1.89
C LEU A 34 2.62 -8.93 -1.67
N GLN A 35 3.73 -9.41 -2.22
CA GLN A 35 5.04 -8.77 -2.11
C GLN A 35 5.44 -8.17 -3.46
N THR A 36 5.96 -6.95 -3.43
CA THR A 36 6.55 -6.30 -4.60
C THR A 36 7.98 -6.78 -4.83
N LEU A 37 8.31 -7.06 -6.09
CA LEU A 37 9.68 -7.39 -6.50
C LEU A 37 10.48 -6.14 -6.86
N ASP A 38 9.82 -5.15 -7.46
CA ASP A 38 10.44 -3.93 -7.95
C ASP A 38 10.08 -2.69 -7.11
N CYS A 39 10.93 -1.67 -7.20
CA CYS A 39 10.72 -0.39 -6.54
C CYS A 39 9.88 0.55 -7.42
N ALA A 40 8.75 1.03 -6.89
CA ALA A 40 7.91 2.02 -7.57
C ALA A 40 7.19 2.95 -6.59
N TRP A 41 6.79 4.12 -7.07
CA TRP A 41 5.89 5.02 -6.34
C TRP A 41 4.46 4.52 -6.47
N ILE A 42 3.80 4.27 -5.34
CA ILE A 42 2.41 3.81 -5.29
C ILE A 42 1.52 4.97 -4.83
N THR A 43 0.46 5.23 -5.57
CA THR A 43 -0.51 6.31 -5.29
C THR A 43 -1.72 5.80 -4.52
N ALA A 44 -2.41 6.70 -3.81
CA ALA A 44 -3.67 6.40 -3.12
C ALA A 44 -4.74 5.78 -4.04
N ARG A 45 -4.77 6.19 -5.32
CA ARG A 45 -5.73 5.68 -6.32
C ARG A 45 -5.46 4.23 -6.69
N GLN A 46 -4.18 3.88 -6.84
CA GLN A 46 -3.77 2.50 -7.14
C GLN A 46 -4.11 1.56 -5.99
N ILE A 47 -3.83 1.96 -4.74
CA ILE A 47 -4.17 1.18 -3.54
C ILE A 47 -5.68 0.90 -3.49
N GLU A 48 -6.50 1.92 -3.74
CA GLU A 48 -7.95 1.78 -3.72
C GLU A 48 -8.46 0.91 -4.87
N ALA A 49 -7.91 1.06 -6.08
CA ALA A 49 -8.26 0.21 -7.22
C ALA A 49 -7.96 -1.27 -6.92
N THR A 50 -6.79 -1.56 -6.34
CA THR A 50 -6.41 -2.93 -5.94
C THR A 50 -7.35 -3.47 -4.85
N ARG A 51 -7.65 -2.68 -3.81
CA ARG A 51 -8.59 -3.08 -2.74
C ARG A 51 -9.97 -3.45 -3.30
N VAL A 52 -10.51 -2.61 -4.17
CA VAL A 52 -11.82 -2.83 -4.81
C VAL A 52 -11.77 -4.07 -5.70
N ALA A 53 -10.71 -4.27 -6.48
CA ALA A 53 -10.54 -5.44 -7.33
C ALA A 53 -10.56 -6.75 -6.52
N ILE A 54 -9.78 -6.82 -5.44
CA ILE A 54 -9.72 -7.99 -4.55
C ILE A 54 -11.09 -8.23 -3.89
N SER A 55 -11.71 -7.19 -3.32
CA SER A 55 -13.00 -7.31 -2.65
C SER A 55 -14.11 -7.80 -3.59
N ARG A 56 -14.11 -7.34 -4.84
CA ARG A 56 -15.06 -7.79 -5.88
C ARG A 56 -14.86 -9.25 -6.23
N LYS A 57 -13.61 -9.70 -6.40
CA LYS A 57 -13.30 -11.10 -6.73
C LYS A 57 -13.63 -12.04 -5.58
N MET A 58 -13.42 -11.61 -4.34
CA MET A 58 -13.79 -12.37 -3.14
C MET A 58 -15.30 -12.30 -2.82
N LYS A 59 -16.12 -11.63 -3.63
CA LYS A 59 -17.57 -11.43 -3.40
C LYS A 59 -17.88 -10.89 -2.00
N LYS A 60 -17.03 -9.99 -1.47
CA LYS A 60 -17.08 -9.44 -0.10
C LYS A 60 -16.87 -10.48 1.04
N GLY A 61 -16.45 -11.70 0.73
CA GLY A 61 -15.99 -12.67 1.72
C GLY A 61 -14.55 -12.40 2.16
N GLY A 62 -14.24 -12.66 3.43
CA GLY A 62 -12.88 -12.55 3.97
C GLY A 62 -12.48 -11.15 4.46
N LYS A 63 -11.32 -11.07 5.11
CA LYS A 63 -10.72 -9.84 5.62
C LYS A 63 -9.49 -9.50 4.77
N ILE A 64 -9.33 -8.21 4.48
CA ILE A 64 -8.21 -7.67 3.68
C ILE A 64 -7.48 -6.65 4.54
N TRP A 65 -6.15 -6.75 4.59
CA TRP A 65 -5.29 -5.78 5.26
C TRP A 65 -4.46 -5.02 4.24
N ILE A 66 -4.50 -3.69 4.31
CA ILE A 66 -3.61 -2.81 3.55
C ILE A 66 -2.47 -2.40 4.47
N ARG A 67 -1.23 -2.72 4.07
CA ARG A 67 -0.03 -2.51 4.91
C ARG A 67 0.82 -1.31 4.48
N ILE A 68 0.33 -0.53 3.53
CA ILE A 68 0.98 0.69 3.02
C ILE A 68 0.01 1.87 3.06
N PHE A 69 0.53 3.07 3.25
CA PHE A 69 -0.25 4.31 3.26
C PHE A 69 0.51 5.38 2.44
N PRO A 70 -0.19 6.15 1.59
CA PRO A 70 0.40 7.18 0.75
C PRO A 70 0.64 8.52 1.47
#